data_AF-A0AAV1CZC1-F1
#
_entry.id   AF-A0AAV1CZC1-F1
#
_cell.length_a   1.000
_cell.length_b   1.000
_cell.length_c   1.000
_cell.angle_alpha   90.00
_cell.angle_beta   90.00
_cell.angle_gamma   90.00
#
_symmetry.space_group_name_H-M   'P 1'
#
loop_
_entity.id
_entity.type
_entity.pdbx_description
1 polymer ?
#
loop_
_entity_poly.entity_id
_entity_poly.type
_entity_poly.pdbx_seq_one_letter_code
_entity_poly.pdbx_strand_id
1 'polypeptide(L)'
;MVGMFALRKKIEDSILTAEILAPSALEQEEVRRIKQQKVIRERNLWDDLPEADEVLVKLAESDELVDSLKDLKFKAEEAKLIMELVETDAINDGLFKQAYTASMDVSKFLKRYEMSKYFKEPYDNEGACLIIESGDEGIYDERWAEQLVQMYIKWAEKQGHNWRVVEKLPLKGSGIKYATLEFESKFVYGYLMGERGVHHMIRASQDGSVSSETSFATVDVIPLFLGSEPDVIIHEKDLVISSLLHSEEDQRRKNPSIHIQHIPTNLTVKSTGKFYKPLLICSNIALLYRLMSHVVSNL
;
A
#
# COMPACT_ATOMS: atom_id res chain seq x y z
N MET A 1 -20.37 25.21 -3.51
CA MET A 1 -20.69 25.24 -2.07
C MET A 1 -21.62 24.07 -1.81
N VAL A 2 -21.13 22.99 -1.18
CA VAL A 2 -21.98 21.82 -0.86
C VAL A 2 -23.02 22.31 0.14
N GLY A 3 -24.31 22.19 -0.18
CA GLY A 3 -25.37 22.70 0.69
C GLY A 3 -25.41 21.98 2.04
N MET A 4 -25.81 22.68 3.11
CA MET A 4 -25.91 22.11 4.47
C MET A 4 -26.72 20.80 4.51
N PHE A 5 -27.75 20.69 3.68
CA PHE A 5 -28.54 19.47 3.51
C PHE A 5 -27.70 18.25 3.08
N ALA A 6 -26.78 18.45 2.12
CA ALA A 6 -25.92 17.36 1.66
C ALA A 6 -24.86 16.96 2.70
N LEU A 7 -24.38 17.91 3.51
CA LEU A 7 -23.47 17.61 4.63
C LEU A 7 -24.19 16.85 5.75
N ARG A 8 -25.40 17.27 6.10
CA ARG A 8 -26.26 16.59 7.07
C ARG A 8 -26.57 15.15 6.66
N LYS A 9 -27.01 14.95 5.42
CA LYS A 9 -27.26 13.61 4.88
C LYS A 9 -26.02 12.72 4.98
N LYS A 10 -24.83 13.27 4.69
CA LYS A 10 -23.57 12.53 4.79
C LYS A 10 -23.24 12.10 6.23
N ILE A 11 -23.56 12.94 7.21
CA ILE A 11 -23.40 12.61 8.64
C ILE A 11 -24.38 11.48 9.01
N GLU A 12 -25.65 11.62 8.65
CA GLU A 12 -26.70 10.61 8.88
C GLU A 12 -26.34 9.26 8.25
N ASP A 13 -25.92 9.25 6.98
CA ASP A 13 -25.49 8.02 6.27
C ASP A 13 -24.31 7.34 6.98
N SER A 14 -23.35 8.12 7.49
CA SER A 14 -22.17 7.59 8.19
C SER A 14 -22.53 7.01 9.55
N ILE A 15 -23.45 7.67 10.28
CA ILE A 15 -23.98 7.17 11.57
C ILE A 15 -24.74 5.86 11.34
N LEU A 16 -25.66 5.82 10.37
CA LEU A 16 -26.43 4.63 10.05
C LEU A 16 -25.53 3.45 9.70
N THR A 17 -24.50 3.70 8.88
CA THR A 17 -23.50 2.69 8.52
C THR A 17 -22.78 2.16 9.75
N ALA A 18 -22.40 3.05 10.68
CA ALA A 18 -21.75 2.66 11.92
C ALA A 18 -22.67 1.87 12.86
N GLU A 19 -23.94 2.25 13.00
CA GLU A 19 -24.92 1.53 13.82
C GLU A 19 -25.16 0.10 13.31
N ILE A 20 -25.12 -0.11 12.00
CA ILE A 20 -25.31 -1.43 11.40
C ILE A 20 -24.04 -2.28 11.50
N LEU A 21 -22.87 -1.73 11.16
CA LEU A 21 -21.65 -2.50 10.97
C LEU A 21 -20.79 -2.62 12.23
N ALA A 22 -20.67 -1.55 13.02
CA ALA A 22 -19.74 -1.51 14.15
C ALA A 22 -20.08 -2.54 15.25
N PRO A 23 -21.35 -2.79 15.63
CA PRO A 23 -21.65 -3.80 16.65
C PRO A 23 -21.27 -5.21 16.23
N SER A 24 -21.60 -5.60 14.99
CA SER A 24 -21.26 -6.92 14.44
C SER A 24 -19.74 -7.08 14.29
N ALA A 25 -19.05 -6.04 13.83
CA ALA A 25 -17.60 -6.00 13.76
C ALA A 25 -16.95 -6.17 15.15
N LEU A 26 -17.45 -5.44 16.15
CA LEU A 26 -16.95 -5.49 17.52
C LEU A 26 -17.14 -6.88 18.14
N GLU A 27 -18.32 -7.48 17.99
CA GLU A 27 -18.60 -8.83 18.48
C GLU A 27 -17.63 -9.86 17.87
N GLN A 28 -17.40 -9.79 16.56
CA GLN A 28 -16.49 -10.70 15.87
C GLN A 28 -15.04 -10.56 16.38
N GLU A 29 -14.54 -9.34 16.50
CA GLU A 29 -13.17 -9.10 16.98
C GLU A 29 -13.02 -9.43 18.48
N GLU A 30 -14.04 -9.20 19.31
CA GLU A 30 -14.01 -9.61 20.72
C GLU A 30 -13.98 -11.14 20.86
N VAL A 31 -14.74 -11.89 20.05
CA VAL A 31 -14.67 -13.35 20.02
C VAL A 31 -13.26 -13.82 19.59
N ARG A 32 -12.68 -13.19 18.57
CA ARG A 32 -11.31 -13.49 18.12
C ARG A 32 -10.28 -13.25 19.21
N ARG A 33 -10.36 -12.09 19.87
CA ARG A 33 -9.52 -11.71 21.01
C ARG A 33 -9.62 -12.73 22.15
N ILE A 34 -10.84 -13.11 22.56
CA ILE A 34 -11.05 -14.10 23.62
C ILE A 34 -10.42 -15.45 23.25
N LYS A 35 -10.54 -15.87 21.99
CA LYS A 35 -9.93 -17.11 21.49
C LYS A 35 -8.41 -17.08 21.63
N GLN A 36 -7.76 -15.96 21.26
CA GLN A 36 -6.31 -15.80 21.41
C GLN A 36 -5.88 -15.79 22.88
N GLN A 37 -6.61 -15.07 23.75
CA GLN A 37 -6.34 -15.08 25.19
C GLN A 37 -6.46 -16.48 25.79
N LYS A 38 -7.41 -17.30 25.31
CA LYS A 38 -7.55 -18.69 25.74
C LYS A 38 -6.33 -19.52 25.35
N VAL A 39 -5.83 -19.38 24.10
CA VAL A 39 -4.61 -20.06 23.64
C VAL A 39 -3.40 -19.70 24.52
N ILE A 40 -3.23 -18.42 24.85
CA ILE A 40 -2.16 -17.93 25.72
C ILE A 40 -2.26 -18.54 27.13
N ARG A 41 -3.48 -18.68 27.67
CA ARG A 41 -3.70 -19.26 29.00
C ARG A 41 -3.46 -20.77 29.05
N GLU A 42 -3.78 -21.48 27.97
CA GLU A 42 -3.70 -22.95 27.90
C GLU A 42 -2.30 -23.45 27.50
N ARG A 43 -1.49 -22.62 26.83
CA ARG A 43 -0.14 -22.99 26.40
C ARG A 43 0.94 -22.47 27.35
N ASN A 44 1.95 -23.29 27.59
CA ASN A 44 3.23 -22.83 28.13
C ASN A 44 4.03 -22.15 27.01
N LEU A 45 3.88 -20.83 26.89
CA LEU A 45 4.59 -19.99 25.91
C LEU A 45 6.13 -20.00 26.06
N TRP A 46 6.65 -20.65 27.10
CA TRP A 46 8.09 -20.80 27.34
C TRP A 46 8.74 -21.91 26.50
N ASP A 47 7.94 -22.83 25.95
CA ASP A 47 8.45 -23.98 25.19
C ASP A 47 8.77 -23.64 23.72
N ASP A 48 8.10 -22.62 23.14
CA ASP A 48 8.31 -22.14 21.77
C ASP A 48 8.25 -20.59 21.72
N LEU A 49 9.42 -19.97 21.82
CA LEU A 49 9.56 -18.50 21.84
C LEU A 49 9.08 -17.82 20.54
N PRO A 50 9.42 -18.32 19.33
CA PRO A 50 8.87 -17.78 18.08
C PRO A 50 7.35 -17.83 17.98
N GLU A 51 6.73 -18.97 18.31
CA GLU A 51 5.26 -19.10 18.24
C GLU A 51 4.58 -18.21 19.30
N ALA A 52 5.21 -18.05 20.47
CA ALA A 52 4.71 -17.16 21.50
C ALA A 52 4.71 -15.69 21.07
N ASP A 53 5.77 -15.23 20.40
CA ASP A 53 5.85 -13.85 19.91
C ASP A 53 4.76 -13.58 18.86
N GLU A 54 4.56 -14.50 17.91
CA GLU A 54 3.51 -14.37 16.89
C GLU A 54 2.11 -14.29 17.51
N VAL A 55 1.81 -15.12 18.52
CA VAL A 55 0.51 -15.12 19.21
C VAL A 55 0.30 -13.83 20.00
N LEU A 56 1.35 -13.31 20.64
CA LEU A 56 1.28 -12.04 21.38
C LEU A 56 1.08 -10.84 20.45
N VAL A 57 1.78 -10.79 19.32
CA VAL A 57 1.58 -9.74 18.29
C VAL A 57 0.14 -9.77 17.79
N LYS A 58 -0.39 -10.94 17.44
CA LYS A 58 -1.78 -11.08 16.98
C LYS A 58 -2.82 -10.68 18.04
N LEU A 59 -2.52 -10.90 19.32
CA LEU A 59 -3.38 -10.43 20.41
C LEU A 59 -3.35 -8.91 20.52
N ALA A 60 -2.15 -8.30 20.49
CA ALA A 60 -2.00 -6.85 20.56
C ALA A 60 -2.75 -6.15 19.41
N GLU A 61 -2.64 -6.68 18.19
CA GLU A 61 -3.40 -6.18 17.04
C GLU A 61 -4.92 -6.30 17.22
N SER A 62 -5.39 -7.39 17.82
CA SER A 62 -6.82 -7.59 18.07
C SER A 62 -7.34 -6.67 19.18
N ASP A 63 -6.52 -6.40 20.20
CA ASP A 63 -6.82 -5.45 21.27
C ASP A 63 -6.94 -4.02 20.71
N GLU A 64 -5.97 -3.58 19.90
CA GLU A 64 -6.00 -2.27 19.24
C GLU A 64 -7.23 -2.10 18.33
N LEU A 65 -7.61 -3.14 17.59
CA LEU A 65 -8.80 -3.12 16.73
C LEU A 65 -10.10 -3.03 17.54
N VAL A 66 -10.21 -3.79 18.63
CA VAL A 66 -11.38 -3.74 19.54
C VAL A 66 -11.50 -2.36 20.17
N ASP A 67 -10.40 -1.77 20.65
CA ASP A 67 -10.40 -0.44 21.24
C ASP A 67 -10.78 0.63 20.21
N SER A 68 -10.27 0.52 18.98
CA SER A 68 -10.64 1.40 17.87
C SER A 68 -12.11 1.30 17.50
N LEU A 69 -12.69 0.09 17.50
CA LEU A 69 -14.13 -0.12 17.26
C LEU A 69 -15.01 0.44 18.38
N LYS A 70 -14.54 0.40 19.64
CA LYS A 70 -15.22 1.03 20.78
C LYS A 70 -15.20 2.56 20.69
N ASP A 71 -14.05 3.14 20.37
CA ASP A 71 -13.91 4.58 20.12
C ASP A 71 -14.79 5.04 18.95
N LEU A 72 -14.83 4.26 17.88
CA LEU A 72 -15.70 4.50 16.72
C LEU A 72 -17.17 4.56 17.11
N LYS A 73 -17.63 3.59 17.92
CA LYS A 73 -19.01 3.54 18.41
C LYS A 73 -19.35 4.79 19.23
N PHE A 74 -18.44 5.19 20.13
CA PHE A 74 -18.59 6.41 20.92
C PHE A 74 -18.69 7.66 20.02
N LYS A 75 -17.82 7.80 19.02
CA LYS A 75 -17.85 8.91 18.05
C LYS A 75 -19.14 8.95 17.22
N ALA A 76 -19.67 7.79 16.85
CA ALA A 76 -20.94 7.70 16.13
C ALA A 76 -22.13 8.13 17.01
N GLU A 77 -22.16 7.72 18.28
CA GLU A 77 -23.17 8.14 19.25
C GLU A 77 -23.08 9.65 19.55
N GLU A 78 -21.87 10.19 19.69
CA GLU A 78 -21.64 11.62 19.87
C GLU A 78 -22.12 12.43 18.65
N ALA A 79 -21.76 12.00 17.43
CA ALA A 79 -22.20 12.65 16.20
C ALA A 79 -23.73 12.64 16.06
N LYS A 80 -24.39 11.55 16.49
CA LYS A 80 -25.84 11.44 16.51
C LYS A 80 -26.48 12.42 17.49
N LEU A 81 -26.00 12.48 18.72
CA LEU A 81 -26.50 13.41 19.72
C LEU A 81 -26.34 14.87 19.26
N ILE A 82 -25.20 15.21 18.64
CA ILE A 82 -24.99 16.55 18.08
C ILE A 82 -26.00 16.84 16.97
N MET A 83 -26.31 15.87 16.10
CA MET A 83 -27.31 16.05 15.04
C MET A 83 -28.72 16.29 15.61
N GLU A 84 -29.11 15.55 16.66
CA GLU A 84 -30.37 15.75 17.37
C GLU A 84 -30.45 17.16 18.00
N LEU A 85 -29.35 17.65 18.57
CA LEU A 85 -29.28 19.00 19.15
C LEU A 85 -29.37 20.11 18.08
N VAL A 86 -28.74 19.92 16.92
CA VAL A 86 -28.80 20.87 15.79
C VAL A 86 -30.23 21.01 15.26
N GLU A 87 -31.04 19.95 15.29
CA GLU A 87 -32.46 19.98 14.90
C GLU A 87 -33.34 20.82 15.83
N THR A 88 -32.92 21.03 17.08
CA THR A 88 -33.67 21.80 18.09
C THR A 88 -33.36 23.32 18.11
N ASP A 89 -32.82 23.85 17.01
CA ASP A 89 -32.61 25.30 16.75
C ASP A 89 -31.52 26.00 17.58
N ALA A 90 -30.44 25.28 17.91
CA ALA A 90 -29.17 25.88 18.34
C ALA A 90 -28.15 25.77 17.19
N ILE A 91 -28.20 26.70 16.22
CA ILE A 91 -27.20 26.78 15.15
C ILE A 91 -25.86 27.20 15.78
N ASN A 92 -25.09 26.21 16.21
CA ASN A 92 -23.70 26.35 16.56
C ASN A 92 -22.89 25.65 15.47
N ASP A 93 -22.43 26.44 14.49
CA ASP A 93 -21.58 25.97 13.39
C ASP A 93 -20.36 25.16 13.89
N GLY A 94 -19.90 25.43 15.12
CA GLY A 94 -18.85 24.66 15.79
C GLY A 94 -19.24 23.22 16.07
N LEU A 95 -20.43 22.97 16.64
CA LEU A 95 -20.94 21.62 16.92
C LEU A 95 -21.18 20.85 15.62
N PHE A 96 -21.79 21.50 14.62
CA PHE A 96 -22.01 20.87 13.31
C PHE A 96 -20.68 20.43 12.67
N LYS A 97 -19.64 21.26 12.74
CA LYS A 97 -18.31 20.91 12.24
C LYS A 97 -17.68 19.74 13.01
N GLN A 98 -17.91 19.64 14.31
CA GLN A 98 -17.46 18.51 15.12
C GLN A 98 -18.15 17.22 14.68
N ALA A 99 -19.48 17.20 14.56
CA ALA A 99 -20.24 16.05 14.05
C ALA A 99 -19.82 15.65 12.62
N TYR A 100 -19.56 16.64 11.77
CA TYR A 100 -19.03 16.38 10.44
C TYR A 100 -17.66 15.70 10.47
N THR A 101 -16.76 16.16 11.33
CA THR A 101 -15.41 15.58 11.45
C THR A 101 -15.47 14.16 12.00
N ALA A 102 -16.24 13.94 13.08
CA ALA A 102 -16.48 12.63 13.66
C ALA A 102 -17.07 11.66 12.63
N SER A 103 -18.08 12.08 11.87
CA SER A 103 -18.69 11.21 10.83
C SER A 103 -17.71 10.85 9.71
N MET A 104 -16.80 11.76 9.34
CA MET A 104 -15.75 11.47 8.35
C MET A 104 -14.72 10.48 8.87
N ASP A 105 -14.34 10.58 10.13
CA ASP A 105 -13.42 9.62 10.76
C ASP A 105 -14.09 8.25 10.88
N VAL A 106 -15.38 8.22 11.25
CA VAL A 106 -16.16 6.99 11.33
C VAL A 106 -16.25 6.28 9.98
N SER A 107 -16.63 7.03 8.93
CA SER A 107 -16.73 6.49 7.58
C SER A 107 -15.38 5.98 7.04
N LYS A 108 -14.29 6.71 7.29
CA LYS A 108 -12.94 6.29 6.87
C LYS A 108 -12.50 5.01 7.58
N PHE A 109 -12.71 4.91 8.88
CA PHE A 109 -12.31 3.74 9.65
C PHE A 109 -13.10 2.50 9.22
N LEU A 110 -14.44 2.60 9.14
CA LEU A 110 -15.28 1.47 8.71
C LEU A 110 -14.89 0.97 7.32
N LYS A 111 -14.66 1.90 6.38
CA LYS A 111 -14.21 1.51 5.04
C LYS A 111 -12.87 0.80 5.06
N ARG A 112 -11.92 1.21 5.90
CA ARG A 112 -10.63 0.51 6.06
C ARG A 112 -10.82 -0.87 6.68
N TYR A 113 -11.67 -0.97 7.69
CA TYR A 113 -11.99 -2.23 8.36
C TYR A 113 -12.71 -3.22 7.42
N GLU A 114 -13.68 -2.76 6.64
CA GLU A 114 -14.34 -3.61 5.64
C GLU A 114 -13.33 -4.09 4.59
N MET A 115 -12.47 -3.19 4.09
CA MET A 115 -11.43 -3.56 3.15
C MET A 115 -10.47 -4.60 3.73
N SER A 116 -10.10 -4.49 5.02
CA SER A 116 -9.22 -5.48 5.65
C SER A 116 -9.84 -6.87 5.81
N LYS A 117 -11.17 -7.01 5.68
CA LYS A 117 -11.83 -8.33 5.64
C LYS A 117 -11.69 -9.04 4.29
N TYR A 118 -11.41 -8.29 3.22
CA TYR A 118 -11.15 -8.88 1.91
C TYR A 118 -9.71 -9.36 1.76
N PHE A 119 -8.82 -8.84 2.59
CA PHE A 119 -7.43 -9.24 2.66
C PHE A 119 -7.30 -10.62 3.31
N LYS A 120 -6.94 -11.61 2.48
CA LYS A 120 -6.81 -13.03 2.85
C LYS A 120 -5.45 -13.60 2.50
N GLU A 121 -4.67 -12.88 1.71
CA GLU A 121 -3.35 -13.32 1.30
C GLU A 121 -2.34 -13.10 2.44
N PRO A 122 -1.28 -13.92 2.53
CA PRO A 122 -0.33 -13.90 3.64
C PRO A 122 0.31 -12.54 3.92
N TYR A 123 0.49 -11.73 2.87
CA TYR A 123 1.21 -10.46 2.93
C TYR A 123 0.32 -9.23 2.75
N ASP A 124 -1.00 -9.39 2.74
CA ASP A 124 -1.88 -8.24 2.54
C ASP A 124 -1.67 -7.17 3.60
N ASN A 125 -1.24 -7.55 4.81
CA ASN A 125 -0.97 -6.66 5.94
C ASN A 125 0.35 -5.90 5.81
N GLU A 126 1.23 -6.28 4.89
CA GLU A 126 2.56 -5.70 4.73
C GLU A 126 2.51 -4.35 3.98
N GLY A 127 3.66 -3.66 4.00
CA GLY A 127 3.90 -2.54 3.10
C GLY A 127 4.00 -3.01 1.65
N ALA A 128 4.15 -2.08 0.72
CA ALA A 128 4.37 -2.43 -0.68
C ALA A 128 5.58 -1.72 -1.28
N CYS A 129 6.28 -2.42 -2.16
CA CYS A 129 7.24 -1.87 -3.10
C CYS A 129 6.59 -1.88 -4.48
N LEU A 130 6.38 -0.70 -5.04
CA LEU A 130 5.79 -0.49 -6.36
C LEU A 130 6.89 -0.15 -7.36
N ILE A 131 6.96 -0.92 -8.44
CA ILE A 131 7.90 -0.72 -9.53
C ILE A 131 7.11 -0.29 -10.76
N ILE A 132 7.49 0.85 -11.35
CA ILE A 132 6.83 1.40 -12.53
C ILE A 132 7.86 1.51 -13.64
N GLU A 133 7.59 0.85 -14.76
CA GLU A 133 8.44 0.85 -15.95
C GLU A 133 7.66 1.42 -17.13
N SER A 134 8.27 2.32 -17.91
CA SER A 134 7.67 2.78 -19.15
C SER A 134 7.69 1.67 -20.21
N GLY A 135 6.72 1.68 -21.12
CA GLY A 135 6.82 0.93 -22.37
C GLY A 135 7.98 1.38 -23.26
N ASP A 136 8.14 0.68 -24.38
CA ASP A 136 9.22 0.90 -25.34
C ASP A 136 8.83 1.85 -26.50
N GLU A 137 7.59 2.39 -26.53
CA GLU A 137 7.08 3.20 -27.65
C GLU A 137 7.47 4.69 -27.56
N GLY A 138 8.45 5.04 -26.73
CA GLY A 138 9.13 6.33 -26.71
C GLY A 138 8.59 7.33 -25.68
N ILE A 139 8.76 8.64 -25.94
CA ILE A 139 8.61 9.70 -24.92
C ILE A 139 7.21 9.80 -24.28
N TYR A 140 6.19 9.25 -24.94
CA TYR A 140 4.83 9.27 -24.42
C TYR A 140 4.58 8.21 -23.36
N ASP A 141 5.15 7.02 -23.52
CA ASP A 141 5.19 5.99 -22.48
C ASP A 141 5.96 6.49 -21.26
N GLU A 142 7.08 7.18 -21.49
CA GLU A 142 7.90 7.77 -20.43
C GLU A 142 7.13 8.82 -19.62
N ARG A 143 6.34 9.67 -20.31
CA ARG A 143 5.46 10.65 -19.65
C ARG A 143 4.31 9.97 -18.91
N TRP A 144 3.75 8.92 -19.48
CA TRP A 144 2.66 8.17 -18.84
C TRP A 144 3.14 7.49 -17.55
N ALA A 145 4.30 6.84 -17.58
CA ALA A 145 4.93 6.29 -16.38
C ALA A 145 5.16 7.37 -15.30
N GLU A 146 5.58 8.58 -15.69
CA GLU A 146 5.73 9.69 -14.74
C GLU A 146 4.39 10.13 -14.14
N GLN A 147 3.32 10.15 -14.93
CA GLN A 147 1.96 10.44 -14.44
C GLN A 147 1.49 9.38 -13.45
N LEU A 148 1.74 8.09 -13.70
CA LEU A 148 1.43 7.01 -12.76
C LEU A 148 2.20 7.17 -11.45
N VAL A 149 3.50 7.49 -11.49
CA VAL A 149 4.27 7.77 -10.26
C VAL A 149 3.62 8.90 -9.45
N GLN A 150 3.25 10.01 -10.10
CA GLN A 150 2.58 11.12 -9.41
C GLN A 150 1.19 10.73 -8.88
N MET A 151 0.47 9.85 -9.57
CA MET A 151 -0.82 9.32 -9.14
C MET A 151 -0.67 8.53 -7.84
N TYR A 152 0.27 7.58 -7.76
CA TYR A 152 0.46 6.76 -6.57
C TYR A 152 1.03 7.55 -5.38
N ILE A 153 1.88 8.56 -5.62
CA ILE A 153 2.32 9.49 -4.57
C ILE A 153 1.12 10.23 -3.97
N LYS A 154 0.27 10.84 -4.82
CA LYS A 154 -0.93 11.56 -4.35
C LYS A 154 -1.92 10.63 -3.65
N TRP A 155 -2.04 9.39 -4.13
CA TRP A 155 -2.85 8.37 -3.47
C TRP A 155 -2.34 8.09 -2.06
N ALA A 156 -1.04 7.86 -1.90
CA ALA A 156 -0.44 7.58 -0.59
C ALA A 156 -0.58 8.76 0.38
N GLU A 157 -0.33 10.00 -0.07
CA GLU A 157 -0.56 11.21 0.71
C GLU A 157 -2.03 11.33 1.16
N LYS A 158 -2.97 11.08 0.25
CA LYS A 158 -4.42 11.14 0.54
C LYS A 158 -4.86 10.07 1.53
N GLN A 159 -4.24 8.89 1.49
CA GLN A 159 -4.51 7.81 2.44
C GLN A 159 -3.73 7.95 3.75
N GLY A 160 -2.74 8.85 3.81
CA GLY A 160 -1.87 9.02 4.97
C GLY A 160 -0.88 7.84 5.15
N HIS A 161 -0.49 7.19 4.06
CA HIS A 161 0.55 6.16 4.09
C HIS A 161 1.94 6.82 4.08
N ASN A 162 2.88 6.24 4.83
CA ASN A 162 4.29 6.61 4.74
C ASN A 162 4.88 6.07 3.44
N TRP A 163 5.54 6.91 2.66
CA TRP A 163 6.09 6.54 1.36
C TRP A 163 7.44 7.21 1.09
N ARG A 164 8.27 6.55 0.26
CA ARG A 164 9.53 7.10 -0.24
C ARG A 164 9.80 6.67 -1.68
N VAL A 165 10.49 7.52 -2.43
CA VAL A 165 11.03 7.16 -3.75
C VAL A 165 12.43 6.58 -3.54
N VAL A 166 12.60 5.30 -3.82
CA VAL A 166 13.89 4.60 -3.69
C VAL A 166 14.76 4.89 -4.91
N GLU A 167 14.16 4.79 -6.09
CA GLU A 167 14.86 4.95 -7.35
C GLU A 167 13.96 5.67 -8.36
N LYS A 168 14.55 6.56 -9.16
CA LYS A 168 13.87 7.22 -10.27
C LYS A 168 14.90 7.48 -11.38
N LEU A 169 14.60 7.02 -12.59
CA LEU A 169 15.44 7.23 -13.77
C LEU A 169 14.75 8.22 -14.74
N PRO A 170 15.02 9.54 -14.62
CA PRO A 170 14.44 10.56 -15.49
C PRO A 170 15.18 10.65 -16.84
N LEU A 171 14.45 11.04 -17.89
CA LEU A 171 15.01 11.26 -19.23
C LEU A 171 15.08 12.74 -19.59
N LYS A 172 16.00 13.10 -20.51
CA LYS A 172 16.34 14.51 -20.83
C LYS A 172 15.19 15.32 -21.44
N GLY A 173 14.24 14.68 -22.13
CA GLY A 173 13.13 15.36 -22.80
C GLY A 173 11.93 15.61 -21.88
N SER A 174 11.50 14.57 -21.15
CA SER A 174 10.42 14.57 -20.14
C SER A 174 10.03 13.12 -19.84
N GLY A 175 9.55 12.80 -18.63
CA GLY A 175 9.14 11.45 -18.28
C GLY A 175 10.23 10.64 -17.60
N ILE A 176 9.89 9.37 -17.31
CA ILE A 176 10.77 8.42 -16.65
C ILE A 176 10.80 7.11 -17.41
N LYS A 177 11.94 6.43 -17.36
CA LYS A 177 12.04 5.04 -17.82
C LYS A 177 11.65 4.04 -16.73
N TYR A 178 11.96 4.39 -15.49
CA TYR A 178 11.85 3.49 -14.34
C TYR A 178 11.67 4.30 -13.05
N ALA A 179 10.85 3.81 -12.12
CA ALA A 179 10.81 4.27 -10.74
C ALA A 179 10.41 3.16 -9.76
N THR A 180 10.97 3.25 -8.56
CA THR A 180 10.63 2.38 -7.42
C THR A 180 10.13 3.24 -6.26
N LEU A 181 8.93 2.93 -5.78
CA LEU A 181 8.30 3.56 -4.63
C LEU A 181 8.14 2.52 -3.54
N GLU A 182 8.48 2.86 -2.30
CA GLU A 182 8.22 2.03 -1.14
C GLU A 182 7.18 2.70 -0.25
N PHE A 183 6.20 1.92 0.19
CA PHE A 183 5.13 2.32 1.08
C PHE A 183 5.25 1.54 2.39
N GLU A 184 5.75 2.21 3.43
CA GLU A 184 6.01 1.66 4.76
C GLU A 184 4.77 1.79 5.65
N SER A 185 3.67 1.14 5.27
CA SER A 185 2.42 1.18 6.05
C SER A 185 1.66 -0.13 5.93
N LYS A 186 0.97 -0.51 7.01
CA LYS A 186 0.16 -1.73 7.02
C LYS A 186 -0.93 -1.68 5.96
N PHE A 187 -1.28 -2.84 5.42
CA PHE A 187 -2.33 -3.07 4.44
C PHE A 187 -2.08 -2.52 3.03
N VAL A 188 -0.95 -1.85 2.78
CA VAL A 188 -0.70 -1.20 1.49
C VAL A 188 -0.52 -2.24 0.38
N TYR A 189 0.09 -3.38 0.69
CA TYR A 189 0.21 -4.47 -0.28
C TYR A 189 -1.15 -4.96 -0.76
N GLY A 190 -2.07 -5.27 0.16
CA GLY A 190 -3.42 -5.71 -0.19
C GLY A 190 -4.19 -4.68 -1.04
N TYR A 191 -3.99 -3.38 -0.79
CA TYR A 191 -4.58 -2.34 -1.62
C TYR A 191 -4.00 -2.28 -3.04
N LEU A 192 -2.67 -2.39 -3.18
CA LEU A 192 -1.99 -2.20 -4.45
C LEU A 192 -1.87 -3.48 -5.27
N MET A 193 -2.10 -4.66 -4.71
CA MET A 193 -2.01 -5.93 -5.45
C MET A 193 -2.89 -5.92 -6.72
N GLY A 194 -4.08 -5.32 -6.64
CA GLY A 194 -4.99 -5.17 -7.79
C GLY A 194 -4.49 -4.21 -8.89
N GLU A 195 -3.45 -3.42 -8.60
CA GLU A 195 -2.84 -2.48 -9.54
C GLU A 195 -1.74 -3.11 -10.38
N ARG A 196 -1.36 -4.36 -10.09
CA ARG A 196 -0.32 -5.08 -10.82
C ARG A 196 -0.75 -5.35 -12.27
N GLY A 197 0.08 -4.96 -13.23
CA GLY A 197 -0.12 -5.25 -14.65
C GLY A 197 0.27 -4.10 -15.57
N VAL A 198 -0.23 -4.14 -16.80
CA VAL A 198 0.04 -3.12 -17.83
C VAL A 198 -1.08 -2.09 -17.86
N HIS A 199 -0.71 -0.83 -17.63
CA HIS A 199 -1.60 0.32 -17.60
C HIS A 199 -1.54 1.06 -18.94
N HIS A 200 -2.71 1.30 -19.51
CA HIS A 200 -2.86 1.88 -20.85
C HIS A 200 -3.46 3.27 -20.78
N MET A 201 -2.84 4.24 -21.45
CA MET A 201 -3.41 5.57 -21.67
C MET A 201 -3.74 5.74 -23.15
N ILE A 202 -5.03 5.82 -23.48
CA ILE A 202 -5.50 6.10 -24.84
C ILE A 202 -5.82 7.58 -24.94
N ARG A 203 -5.25 8.27 -25.93
CA ARG A 203 -5.47 9.70 -26.17
C ARG A 203 -5.64 9.99 -27.66
N ALA A 204 -6.24 11.14 -27.97
CA ALA A 204 -6.29 11.64 -29.34
C ALA A 204 -4.87 12.00 -29.82
N SER A 205 -4.54 11.66 -31.07
CA SER A 205 -3.27 12.05 -31.68
C SER A 205 -3.17 13.57 -31.82
N GLN A 206 -1.96 14.12 -31.62
CA GLN A 206 -1.71 15.56 -31.78
C GLN A 206 -1.64 15.99 -33.24
N ASP A 207 -1.51 15.05 -34.18
CA ASP A 207 -1.32 15.32 -35.61
C ASP A 207 -2.63 15.61 -36.38
N GLY A 208 -3.75 15.79 -35.67
CA GLY A 208 -5.04 16.12 -36.27
C GLY A 208 -5.70 14.96 -37.04
N SER A 209 -5.16 13.75 -36.93
CA SER A 209 -5.80 12.51 -37.40
C SER A 209 -6.87 12.04 -36.39
N VAL A 210 -7.84 11.25 -36.87
CA VAL A 210 -8.86 10.60 -36.02
C VAL A 210 -8.29 9.38 -35.27
N SER A 211 -7.01 9.03 -35.49
CA SER A 211 -6.38 7.88 -34.82
C SER A 211 -6.03 8.21 -33.38
N SER A 212 -6.32 7.27 -32.48
CA SER A 212 -5.86 7.36 -31.09
C SER A 212 -4.44 6.84 -30.97
N GLU A 213 -3.65 7.48 -30.11
CA GLU A 213 -2.35 7.00 -29.66
C GLU A 213 -2.52 6.29 -28.32
N THR A 214 -1.83 5.17 -28.14
CA THR A 214 -1.83 4.41 -26.88
C THR A 214 -0.45 4.51 -26.26
N SER A 215 -0.38 4.78 -24.97
CA SER A 215 0.85 4.72 -24.18
C SER A 215 0.77 3.64 -23.13
N PHE A 216 1.90 3.00 -22.85
CA PHE A 216 1.98 1.82 -21.99
C PHE A 216 2.94 2.07 -20.83
N ALA A 217 2.59 1.54 -19.66
CA ALA A 217 3.48 1.44 -18.52
C ALA A 217 3.16 0.16 -17.73
N THR A 218 4.19 -0.53 -17.28
CA THR A 218 4.05 -1.72 -16.44
C THR A 218 4.17 -1.33 -14.99
N VAL A 219 3.26 -1.83 -14.17
CA VAL A 219 3.24 -1.66 -12.72
C VAL A 219 3.39 -3.03 -12.08
N ASP A 220 4.45 -3.21 -11.30
CA ASP A 220 4.68 -4.42 -10.49
C ASP A 220 4.62 -4.08 -9.00
N VAL A 221 4.08 -5.00 -8.21
CA VAL A 221 3.76 -4.79 -6.79
C VAL A 221 4.32 -5.95 -5.99
N ILE A 222 5.19 -5.62 -5.03
CA ILE A 222 5.93 -6.59 -4.23
C ILE A 222 5.68 -6.28 -2.75
N PRO A 223 5.50 -7.27 -1.86
CA PRO A 223 5.37 -6.98 -0.44
C PRO A 223 6.66 -6.38 0.13
N LEU A 224 6.51 -5.38 0.99
CA LEU A 224 7.57 -4.78 1.79
C LEU A 224 7.35 -5.18 3.25
N PHE A 225 8.15 -6.14 3.72
CA PHE A 225 8.07 -6.65 5.09
C PHE A 225 8.35 -5.54 6.10
N LEU A 226 7.38 -5.26 6.97
CA LEU A 226 7.47 -4.23 8.02
C LEU A 226 8.10 -4.78 9.31
N GLY A 227 8.06 -6.10 9.49
CA GLY A 227 8.56 -6.82 10.65
C GLY A 227 9.61 -7.86 10.30
N SER A 228 9.41 -9.10 10.75
CA SER A 228 10.32 -10.22 10.52
C SER A 228 10.37 -10.59 9.04
N GLU A 229 11.55 -10.51 8.44
CA GLU A 229 11.75 -11.05 7.09
C GLU A 229 11.64 -12.58 7.14
N PRO A 230 10.94 -13.23 6.19
CA PRO A 230 10.89 -14.69 6.13
C PRO A 230 12.29 -15.25 5.89
N ASP A 231 12.64 -16.39 6.48
CA ASP A 231 14.01 -16.94 6.48
C ASP A 231 14.35 -17.59 5.11
N VAL A 232 14.66 -16.76 4.10
CA VAL A 232 14.97 -17.19 2.73
C VAL A 232 16.47 -17.14 2.49
N ILE A 233 17.14 -18.29 2.56
CA ILE A 233 18.57 -18.35 2.31
C ILE A 233 18.84 -18.31 0.80
N ILE A 234 19.37 -17.19 0.30
CA ILE A 234 19.88 -17.08 -1.07
C ILE A 234 21.37 -17.38 -1.07
N HIS A 235 21.80 -18.44 -1.75
CA HIS A 235 23.22 -18.74 -1.90
C HIS A 235 23.83 -17.97 -3.07
N GLU A 236 25.04 -17.45 -2.90
CA GLU A 236 25.76 -16.72 -3.96
C GLU A 236 25.92 -17.51 -5.26
N LYS A 237 26.07 -18.84 -5.16
CA LYS A 237 26.17 -19.76 -6.32
C LYS A 237 24.94 -19.76 -7.22
N ASP A 238 23.79 -19.34 -6.68
CA ASP A 238 22.51 -19.30 -7.37
C ASP A 238 22.26 -17.93 -8.00
N LEU A 239 23.19 -16.99 -7.86
CA LEU A 239 23.11 -15.63 -8.38
C LEU A 239 24.08 -15.39 -9.55
N VAL A 240 23.56 -14.84 -10.64
CA VAL A 240 24.36 -14.27 -11.72
C VAL A 240 24.27 -12.76 -11.65
N ILE A 241 25.38 -12.11 -11.28
CA ILE A 241 25.48 -10.66 -11.25
C ILE A 241 26.15 -10.19 -12.53
N SER A 242 25.44 -9.40 -13.34
CA SER A 242 26.00 -8.74 -14.51
C SER A 242 25.94 -7.22 -14.35
N SER A 243 27.04 -6.55 -14.71
CA SER A 243 27.10 -5.09 -14.75
C SER A 243 27.12 -4.66 -16.21
N LEU A 244 26.03 -4.04 -16.67
CA LEU A 244 25.90 -3.55 -18.03
C LEU A 244 25.99 -2.02 -18.01
N LEU A 245 26.66 -1.45 -19.01
CA LEU A 245 26.59 -0.02 -19.33
C LEU A 245 25.70 0.08 -20.56
N HIS A 246 24.40 0.29 -20.36
CA HIS A 246 23.38 0.03 -21.38
C HIS A 246 23.25 1.10 -22.47
N SER A 247 23.85 2.29 -22.32
CA SER A 247 23.76 3.38 -23.28
C SER A 247 25.09 4.12 -23.42
N GLU A 248 25.39 4.68 -24.62
CA GLU A 248 26.52 5.61 -24.81
C GLU A 248 26.46 6.81 -23.85
N GLU A 249 25.25 7.16 -23.39
CA GLU A 249 25.01 8.25 -22.46
C GLU A 249 25.29 7.83 -21.00
N ASP A 250 25.06 6.55 -20.66
CA ASP A 250 25.42 5.96 -19.37
C ASP A 250 26.94 5.75 -19.25
N GLN A 251 27.61 5.41 -20.37
CA GLN A 251 29.07 5.35 -20.44
C GLN A 251 29.72 6.72 -20.20
N ARG A 252 29.11 7.80 -20.71
CA ARG A 252 29.57 9.18 -20.44
C ARG A 252 29.31 9.63 -19.00
N ARG A 253 28.22 9.16 -18.37
CA ARG A 253 27.81 9.55 -17.01
C ARG A 253 28.34 8.66 -15.89
N LYS A 254 28.94 7.50 -16.21
CA LYS A 254 29.45 6.49 -15.26
C LYS A 254 28.39 6.01 -14.25
N ASN A 255 27.13 5.90 -14.65
CA ASN A 255 26.11 5.30 -13.80
C ASN A 255 26.17 3.77 -13.96
N PRO A 256 26.56 3.01 -12.94
CA PRO A 256 26.53 1.56 -13.03
C PRO A 256 25.08 1.04 -13.05
N SER A 257 24.72 0.23 -14.05
CA SER A 257 23.55 -0.65 -13.98
C SER A 257 24.00 -2.03 -13.50
N ILE A 258 23.25 -2.60 -12.57
CA ILE A 258 23.49 -3.94 -12.02
C ILE A 258 22.23 -4.75 -12.25
N HIS A 259 22.43 -5.93 -12.81
CA HIS A 259 21.42 -6.93 -13.06
C HIS A 259 21.78 -8.15 -12.23
N ILE A 260 20.83 -8.64 -11.44
CA ILE A 260 21.00 -9.86 -10.65
C ILE A 260 19.92 -10.84 -11.10
N GLN A 261 20.33 -12.01 -11.56
CA GLN A 261 19.45 -13.11 -11.90
C GLN A 261 19.62 -14.24 -10.89
N HIS A 262 18.51 -14.75 -10.36
CA HIS A 262 18.50 -15.99 -9.60
C HIS A 262 18.29 -17.17 -10.54
N ILE A 263 19.28 -18.05 -10.66
CA ILE A 263 19.31 -19.15 -11.63
C ILE A 263 18.15 -20.13 -11.42
N PRO A 264 17.85 -20.60 -10.19
CA PRO A 264 16.79 -21.60 -9.97
C PRO A 264 15.38 -21.10 -10.33
N THR A 265 15.09 -19.82 -10.10
CA THR A 265 13.75 -19.25 -10.33
C THR A 265 13.65 -18.42 -11.61
N ASN A 266 14.77 -18.18 -12.30
CA ASN A 266 14.89 -17.23 -13.42
C ASN A 266 14.41 -15.80 -13.12
N LEU A 267 14.24 -15.44 -11.84
CA LEU A 267 13.88 -14.08 -11.45
C LEU A 267 15.07 -13.15 -11.71
N THR A 268 14.78 -12.00 -12.32
CA THR A 268 15.81 -11.00 -12.64
C THR A 268 15.40 -9.66 -12.04
N VAL A 269 16.32 -9.02 -11.34
CA VAL A 269 16.14 -7.68 -10.77
C VAL A 269 17.21 -6.75 -11.34
N LYS A 270 16.81 -5.53 -11.67
CA LYS A 270 17.68 -4.49 -12.21
C LYS A 270 17.51 -3.21 -11.41
N SER A 271 18.64 -2.58 -11.09
CA SER A 271 18.71 -1.22 -10.56
C SER A 271 19.80 -0.43 -11.30
N THR A 272 19.51 0.84 -11.59
CA THR A 272 20.37 1.79 -12.30
C THR A 272 20.47 3.10 -11.51
N GLY A 273 21.52 3.25 -10.72
CA GLY A 273 21.68 4.44 -9.86
C GLY A 273 22.98 5.20 -10.08
N LYS A 274 23.02 6.41 -9.50
CA LYS A 274 24.28 7.15 -9.23
C LYS A 274 25.04 6.58 -8.02
N PHE A 275 24.48 5.57 -7.37
CA PHE A 275 25.02 4.97 -6.15
C PHE A 275 26.22 4.07 -6.45
N TYR A 276 27.06 3.90 -5.43
CA TYR A 276 28.20 2.97 -5.46
C TYR A 276 27.70 1.55 -5.78
N LYS A 277 28.40 0.83 -6.66
CA LYS A 277 28.01 -0.53 -7.11
C LYS A 277 27.53 -1.47 -5.99
N PRO A 278 28.17 -1.55 -4.80
CA PRO A 278 27.70 -2.40 -3.70
C PRO A 278 26.29 -2.07 -3.21
N LEU A 279 25.89 -0.80 -3.16
CA LEU A 279 24.55 -0.39 -2.72
C LEU A 279 23.47 -0.85 -3.71
N LEU A 280 23.78 -0.82 -5.01
CA LEU A 280 22.90 -1.34 -6.05
C LEU A 280 22.77 -2.87 -5.99
N ILE A 281 23.86 -3.57 -5.65
CA ILE A 281 23.81 -5.02 -5.40
C ILE A 281 22.91 -5.32 -4.20
N CYS A 282 23.10 -4.63 -3.07
CA CYS A 282 22.27 -4.84 -1.88
C CYS A 282 20.79 -4.55 -2.14
N SER A 283 20.47 -3.47 -2.86
CA SER A 283 19.09 -3.14 -3.24
C SER A 283 18.46 -4.22 -4.11
N ASN A 284 19.19 -4.71 -5.12
CA ASN A 284 18.72 -5.77 -5.99
C ASN A 284 18.55 -7.11 -5.25
N ILE A 285 19.47 -7.45 -4.34
CA ILE A 285 19.36 -8.65 -3.51
C ILE A 285 18.15 -8.54 -2.58
N ALA A 286 17.90 -7.38 -1.96
CA ALA A 286 16.73 -7.16 -1.13
C ALA A 286 15.42 -7.31 -1.91
N LEU A 287 15.35 -6.75 -3.13
CA LEU A 287 14.21 -6.93 -4.03
C LEU A 287 14.03 -8.40 -4.46
N LEU A 288 15.13 -9.08 -4.79
CA LEU A 288 15.11 -10.49 -5.18
C LEU A 288 14.64 -11.38 -4.02
N TYR A 289 15.09 -11.07 -2.81
CA TYR A 289 14.66 -11.72 -1.58
C TYR A 289 13.15 -11.56 -1.36
N ARG A 290 12.63 -10.33 -1.51
CA ARG A 290 11.20 -10.04 -1.39
C ARG A 290 10.39 -10.79 -2.45
N LEU A 291 10.86 -10.83 -3.69
CA LEU A 291 10.24 -11.59 -4.78
C LEU A 291 10.25 -13.10 -4.52
N MET A 292 11.38 -13.66 -4.08
CA MET A 292 11.51 -15.07 -3.78
C MET A 292 10.63 -15.47 -2.60
N SER A 293 10.58 -14.65 -1.56
CA SER A 293 9.70 -14.85 -0.40
C SER A 293 8.24 -14.91 -0.83
N HIS A 294 7.83 -14.01 -1.72
CA HIS A 294 6.50 -14.01 -2.31
C HIS A 294 6.22 -15.23 -3.21
N VAL A 295 7.22 -15.73 -3.95
CA VAL A 295 7.03 -16.92 -4.79
C VAL A 295 6.93 -18.19 -3.95
N VAL A 296 7.78 -18.33 -2.91
CA VAL A 296 7.81 -19.51 -2.04
C VAL A 296 6.52 -19.65 -1.23
N SER A 297 5.90 -18.55 -0.82
CA SER A 297 4.62 -18.57 -0.09
C SER A 297 3.40 -18.88 -0.94
N ASN A 298 3.51 -18.75 -2.27
CA ASN A 298 2.44 -18.99 -3.24
C ASN A 298 2.52 -20.39 -3.87
N LEU A 299 3.47 -21.22 -3.44
CA LEU A 299 3.64 -22.63 -3.80
C LEU A 299 3.09 -23.53 -2.69
#